data_AF-E4RS62-F1
#
_entry.id   AF-E4RS62-F1
#
_cell.length_a   1.000
_cell.length_b   1.000
_cell.length_c   1.000
_cell.angle_alpha   90.00
_cell.angle_beta   90.00
_cell.angle_gamma   90.00
#
_symmetry.space_group_name_H-M   'P 1'
#
loop_
_entity.id
_entity.type
_entity.pdbx_description
1 polymer ?
#
loop_
_entity_poly.entity_id
_entity_poly.type
_entity_poly.pdbx_seq_one_letter_code
_entity_poly.pdbx_strand_id
1 'polypeptide(L)'
;MSVVERTNKYLNRACNEITGFSELLQRFERKISILGRSKRTFENYSRRVAALALHFESLPTDLHPEQVKDYLFELQQRSHSSSQSYFKHTVYGLRFLLNSENLPYDYLHLPSIPKEKKLPVILSREEIWRILQHDGLLFEKNWVVYAKRPLGGPKQVIEYLGRYTHKVAISNHRIKNVTEQEVTISYKDYKDQSKTKQLTLKNEEFTRRFSLHILPKRFVQIRHYGILSSSRKRGKLQKFLFKTTVFAYIRMLKMEHAIQLLRQNMPAANVAYELGYEYPQHFSTAFKSYAGAYPSNFIPT
;
A
#
# COMPACT_ATOMS: atom_id res chain seq x y z
N MET A 1 0.58 1.04 -30.75
CA MET A 1 0.21 -0.31 -30.31
C MET A 1 0.13 -0.36 -28.80
N SER A 2 -1.03 -0.71 -28.26
CA SER A 2 -1.28 -0.70 -26.82
C SER A 2 -0.52 -1.84 -26.12
N VAL A 3 -0.16 -1.63 -24.85
CA VAL A 3 0.48 -2.66 -24.01
C VAL A 3 -0.38 -3.93 -23.93
N VAL A 4 -1.70 -3.80 -24.07
CA VAL A 4 -2.66 -4.91 -24.05
C VAL A 4 -2.53 -5.81 -25.30
N GLU A 5 -2.27 -5.26 -26.48
CA GLU A 5 -2.08 -6.05 -27.71
C GLU A 5 -0.77 -6.85 -27.72
N ARG A 6 0.31 -6.31 -27.15
CA ARG A 6 1.59 -7.04 -26.97
C ARG A 6 1.48 -8.22 -26.00
N THR A 7 0.52 -8.17 -25.08
CA THR A 7 0.39 -9.06 -23.93
C THR A 7 -0.17 -10.43 -24.31
N ASN A 8 -0.98 -10.50 -25.38
CA ASN A 8 -1.44 -11.76 -25.98
C ASN A 8 -0.42 -12.38 -26.93
N LYS A 9 0.61 -11.65 -27.37
CA LYS A 9 1.58 -12.15 -28.37
C LYS A 9 2.34 -13.38 -27.86
N TYR A 10 2.91 -13.33 -26.65
CA TYR A 10 3.68 -14.47 -26.11
C TYR A 10 2.82 -15.70 -25.83
N LEU A 11 1.60 -15.49 -25.32
CA LEU A 11 0.67 -16.59 -25.05
C LEU A 11 0.21 -17.26 -26.34
N ASN A 12 -0.25 -16.47 -27.32
CA ASN A 12 -0.69 -16.99 -28.60
C ASN A 12 0.47 -17.69 -29.33
N ARG A 13 1.67 -17.12 -29.26
CA ARG A 13 2.88 -17.71 -29.85
C ARG A 13 3.24 -19.04 -29.20
N ALA A 14 3.26 -19.12 -27.87
CA ALA A 14 3.52 -20.38 -27.16
C ALA A 14 2.46 -21.45 -27.46
N CYS A 15 1.17 -21.08 -27.55
CA CYS A 15 0.11 -22.03 -27.93
C CYS A 15 0.26 -22.58 -29.35
N ASN A 16 0.89 -21.83 -30.26
CA ASN A 16 1.07 -22.24 -31.66
C ASN A 16 2.39 -22.99 -31.88
N GLU A 17 3.49 -22.55 -31.26
CA GLU A 17 4.83 -23.06 -31.49
C GLU A 17 5.17 -24.28 -30.62
N ILE A 18 4.52 -24.43 -29.45
CA ILE A 18 4.84 -25.49 -28.49
C ILE A 18 3.70 -26.49 -28.42
N THR A 19 4.00 -27.72 -28.83
CA THR A 19 3.05 -28.83 -28.80
C THR A 19 2.57 -29.08 -27.36
N GLY A 20 1.25 -29.20 -27.17
CA GLY A 20 0.63 -29.47 -25.87
C GLY A 20 0.49 -28.26 -24.94
N PHE A 21 1.07 -27.09 -25.27
CA PHE A 21 1.02 -25.93 -24.39
C PHE A 21 -0.39 -25.36 -24.21
N SER A 22 -1.21 -25.39 -25.28
CA SER A 22 -2.61 -24.95 -25.22
C SER A 22 -3.44 -25.76 -24.23
N GLU A 23 -3.25 -27.09 -24.22
CA GLU A 23 -3.97 -27.97 -23.31
C GLU A 23 -3.52 -27.79 -21.86
N LEU A 24 -2.21 -27.68 -21.64
CA LEU A 24 -1.64 -27.35 -20.33
C LEU A 24 -2.20 -26.02 -19.80
N LEU A 25 -2.30 -25.00 -20.65
CA LEU A 25 -2.85 -23.70 -20.29
C LEU A 25 -4.33 -23.77 -19.90
N GLN A 26 -5.13 -24.58 -20.59
CA GLN A 26 -6.55 -24.80 -20.24
C GLN A 26 -6.71 -25.55 -18.91
N ARG A 27 -5.86 -26.54 -18.62
CA ARG A 27 -5.85 -27.22 -17.30
C ARG A 27 -5.45 -26.24 -16.19
N PHE A 28 -4.45 -25.42 -16.45
CA PHE A 28 -3.99 -24.38 -15.52
C PHE A 28 -5.07 -23.33 -15.22
N GLU A 29 -5.78 -22.84 -16.23
CA GLU A 29 -6.88 -21.88 -16.06
C GLU A 29 -8.01 -22.47 -15.19
N ARG A 30 -8.43 -23.70 -15.49
CA ARG A 30 -9.47 -24.41 -14.72
C ARG A 30 -9.08 -24.52 -13.24
N LYS A 31 -7.85 -24.93 -12.93
CA LYS A 31 -7.39 -25.07 -11.54
C LYS A 31 -7.25 -23.73 -10.82
N ILE A 32 -6.78 -22.68 -11.49
CA ILE A 32 -6.72 -21.32 -10.91
C ILE A 32 -8.13 -20.82 -10.57
N SER A 33 -9.10 -21.05 -11.46
CA SER A 33 -10.49 -20.66 -11.25
C SER A 33 -11.15 -21.43 -10.10
N ILE A 34 -10.97 -22.75 -10.03
CA ILE A 34 -11.50 -23.61 -8.94
C ILE A 34 -10.99 -23.15 -7.57
N LEU A 35 -9.73 -22.73 -7.47
CA LEU A 35 -9.15 -22.19 -6.24
C LEU A 35 -9.54 -20.74 -5.93
N GLY A 36 -10.53 -20.19 -6.64
CA GLY A 36 -11.11 -18.86 -6.37
C GLY A 36 -10.16 -17.70 -6.65
N ARG A 37 -9.15 -17.90 -7.50
CA ARG A 37 -8.17 -16.85 -7.85
C ARG A 37 -8.71 -15.97 -8.98
N SER A 38 -8.28 -14.71 -8.99
CA SER A 38 -8.73 -13.75 -10.00
C SER A 38 -8.21 -14.08 -11.40
N LYS A 39 -8.98 -13.74 -12.44
CA LYS A 39 -8.53 -13.80 -13.85
C LYS A 39 -7.22 -13.06 -14.09
N ARG A 40 -7.00 -11.95 -13.37
CA ARG A 40 -5.75 -11.18 -13.46
C ARG A 40 -4.52 -11.96 -12.97
N THR A 41 -4.71 -12.82 -11.96
CA THR A 41 -3.66 -13.72 -11.47
C THR A 41 -3.30 -14.74 -12.54
N PHE A 42 -4.30 -15.38 -13.16
CA PHE A 42 -4.11 -16.28 -14.30
C PHE A 42 -3.31 -15.60 -15.41
N GLU A 43 -3.78 -14.45 -15.92
CA GLU A 43 -3.11 -13.73 -17.01
C GLU A 43 -1.65 -13.37 -16.67
N ASN A 44 -1.38 -12.98 -15.42
CA ASN A 44 -0.03 -12.62 -15.01
C ASN A 44 0.90 -13.82 -14.96
N TYR A 45 0.42 -14.97 -14.49
CA TYR A 45 1.20 -16.19 -14.39
C TYR A 45 1.39 -16.84 -15.76
N SER A 46 0.32 -17.01 -16.52
CA SER A 46 0.34 -17.65 -17.84
C SER A 46 1.30 -16.96 -18.80
N ARG A 47 1.37 -15.62 -18.77
CA ARG A 47 2.34 -14.87 -19.59
C ARG A 47 3.79 -15.16 -19.25
N ARG A 48 4.11 -15.42 -17.99
CA ARG A 48 5.49 -15.73 -17.59
C ARG A 48 5.84 -17.18 -17.90
N VAL A 49 4.88 -18.08 -17.69
CA VAL A 49 4.98 -19.49 -18.08
C VAL A 49 5.18 -19.62 -19.60
N ALA A 50 4.43 -18.88 -20.41
CA ALA A 50 4.60 -18.86 -21.87
C ALA A 50 5.97 -18.33 -22.31
N ALA A 51 6.49 -17.31 -21.62
CA ALA A 51 7.82 -16.79 -21.93
C ALA A 51 8.94 -17.80 -21.62
N LEU A 52 8.81 -18.58 -20.54
CA LEU A 52 9.73 -19.68 -20.22
C LEU A 52 9.63 -20.79 -21.28
N ALA A 53 8.41 -21.21 -21.61
CA ALA A 53 8.20 -22.28 -22.58
C ALA A 53 8.82 -21.93 -23.95
N LEU A 54 8.65 -20.68 -24.40
CA LEU A 54 9.27 -20.18 -25.64
C LEU A 54 10.79 -20.06 -25.57
N HIS A 55 11.38 -19.93 -24.38
CA HIS A 55 12.83 -19.82 -24.23
C HIS A 55 13.53 -21.17 -24.40
N PHE A 56 12.88 -22.25 -23.96
CA PHE A 56 13.41 -23.62 -24.04
C PHE A 56 12.72 -24.48 -25.09
N GLU A 57 11.79 -23.91 -25.87
CA GLU A 57 10.99 -24.58 -26.90
C GLU A 57 10.35 -25.90 -26.43
N SER A 58 9.95 -25.94 -25.16
CA SER A 58 9.47 -27.14 -24.47
C SER A 58 8.43 -26.80 -23.42
N LEU A 59 7.68 -27.82 -22.98
CA LEU A 59 6.68 -27.63 -21.93
C LEU A 59 7.39 -27.32 -20.60
N PRO A 60 6.88 -26.35 -19.81
CA PRO A 60 7.42 -26.03 -18.49
C PRO A 60 7.43 -27.21 -17.51
N THR A 61 6.60 -28.23 -17.74
CA THR A 61 6.54 -29.48 -16.96
C THR A 61 7.69 -30.43 -17.25
N ASP A 62 8.32 -30.30 -18.42
CA ASP A 62 9.34 -31.23 -18.92
C ASP A 62 10.75 -30.67 -18.70
N LEU A 63 10.86 -29.44 -18.19
CA LEU A 63 12.12 -28.78 -17.93
C LEU A 63 12.84 -29.38 -16.72
N HIS A 64 14.14 -29.60 -16.88
CA HIS A 64 15.00 -30.00 -15.76
C HIS A 64 15.12 -28.83 -14.75
N PRO A 65 15.13 -29.09 -13.42
CA PRO A 65 15.24 -28.04 -12.40
C PRO A 65 16.41 -27.07 -12.60
N GLU A 66 17.56 -27.55 -13.09
CA GLU A 66 18.71 -26.69 -13.40
C GLU A 66 18.44 -25.71 -14.55
N GLN A 67 17.75 -26.13 -15.62
CA GLN A 67 17.36 -25.23 -16.70
C GLN A 67 16.46 -24.09 -16.18
N VAL A 68 15.55 -24.42 -15.27
CA VAL A 68 14.67 -23.41 -14.66
C VAL A 68 15.47 -22.44 -13.79
N LYS A 69 16.48 -22.91 -13.06
CA LYS A 69 17.39 -22.04 -12.27
C LYS A 69 18.22 -21.14 -13.17
N ASP A 70 18.78 -21.67 -14.25
CA ASP A 70 19.59 -20.91 -15.22
C ASP A 70 18.77 -19.78 -15.84
N TYR A 71 17.52 -20.07 -16.21
CA TYR A 71 16.61 -19.04 -16.71
C TYR A 71 16.27 -17.97 -15.66
N LEU A 72 16.02 -18.37 -14.41
CA LEU A 72 15.77 -17.42 -13.31
C LEU A 72 17.01 -16.55 -13.02
N PHE A 73 18.21 -17.13 -13.09
CA PHE A 73 19.46 -16.41 -12.96
C PHE A 73 19.65 -15.40 -14.09
N GLU A 74 19.42 -15.82 -15.34
CA GLU A 74 19.47 -14.94 -16.50
C GLU A 74 18.46 -13.79 -16.39
N LEU A 75 17.23 -14.07 -15.95
CA LEU A 75 16.21 -13.05 -15.71
C LEU A 75 16.64 -12.03 -14.66
N GLN A 76 17.36 -12.46 -13.62
CA GLN A 76 17.88 -11.58 -12.59
C GLN A 76 18.99 -10.68 -13.16
N GLN A 77 19.92 -11.24 -13.91
CA GLN A 77 21.07 -10.52 -14.49
C GLN A 77 20.69 -9.54 -15.60
N ARG A 78 19.67 -9.86 -16.40
CA ARG A 78 19.16 -8.96 -17.46
C ARG A 78 18.50 -7.69 -16.91
N SER A 79 18.44 -7.52 -15.59
CA SER A 79 17.60 -6.51 -14.98
C SER A 79 18.22 -5.70 -13.85
N HIS A 80 18.73 -4.53 -14.19
CA HIS A 80 18.93 -3.47 -13.20
C HIS A 80 17.59 -2.82 -12.76
N SER A 81 16.52 -2.99 -13.55
CA SER A 81 15.21 -2.30 -13.38
C SER A 81 13.97 -3.12 -13.77
N SER A 82 14.11 -4.42 -14.03
CA SER A 82 12.96 -5.30 -14.28
C SER A 82 12.22 -5.46 -12.95
N SER A 83 11.02 -4.90 -12.88
CA SER A 83 10.26 -4.84 -11.63
C SER A 83 10.28 -6.20 -10.93
N GLN A 84 10.61 -6.24 -9.65
CA GLN A 84 10.56 -7.45 -8.81
C GLN A 84 9.27 -8.28 -9.02
N SER A 85 8.19 -7.64 -9.47
CA SER A 85 6.94 -8.26 -9.92
C SER A 85 7.10 -9.27 -11.07
N TYR A 86 7.97 -9.03 -12.06
CA TYR A 86 8.23 -9.95 -13.18
C TYR A 86 8.82 -11.27 -12.69
N PHE A 87 9.90 -11.19 -11.92
CA PHE A 87 10.55 -12.34 -11.31
C PHE A 87 9.57 -13.10 -10.40
N LYS A 88 8.86 -12.37 -9.52
CA LYS A 88 7.83 -12.96 -8.65
C LYS A 88 6.74 -13.70 -9.41
N HIS A 89 6.16 -13.10 -10.44
CA HIS A 89 5.10 -13.74 -11.20
C HIS A 89 5.60 -14.97 -11.97
N THR A 90 6.88 -15.00 -12.34
CA THR A 90 7.52 -16.19 -12.95
C THR A 90 7.61 -17.32 -11.93
N VAL A 91 8.20 -17.06 -10.75
CA VAL A 91 8.32 -18.07 -9.69
C VAL A 91 6.95 -18.56 -9.21
N TYR A 92 6.01 -17.66 -8.91
CA TYR A 92 4.68 -18.06 -8.45
C TYR A 92 3.86 -18.75 -9.53
N GLY A 93 3.98 -18.32 -10.79
CA GLY A 93 3.32 -18.97 -11.91
C GLY A 93 3.79 -20.40 -12.08
N LEU A 94 5.11 -20.63 -12.04
CA LEU A 94 5.70 -21.96 -12.16
C LEU A 94 5.37 -22.86 -10.98
N ARG A 95 5.51 -22.37 -9.75
CA ARG A 95 5.12 -23.15 -8.56
C ARG A 95 3.66 -23.58 -8.63
N PHE A 96 2.76 -22.68 -9.04
CA PHE A 96 1.35 -23.03 -9.17
C PHE A 96 1.14 -24.07 -10.27
N LEU A 97 1.78 -23.89 -11.44
CA LEU A 97 1.65 -24.81 -12.57
C LEU A 97 2.14 -26.21 -12.21
N LEU A 98 3.36 -26.32 -11.65
CA LEU A 98 3.95 -27.59 -11.24
C LEU A 98 3.13 -28.27 -10.16
N ASN A 99 2.72 -27.53 -9.12
CA ASN A 99 1.81 -28.05 -8.10
C ASN A 99 0.47 -28.53 -8.71
N SER A 100 -0.02 -27.81 -9.72
CA SER A 100 -1.25 -28.19 -10.41
C SER A 100 -1.09 -29.48 -11.20
N GLU A 101 0.10 -29.83 -11.68
CA GLU A 101 0.37 -31.10 -12.38
C GLU A 101 0.98 -32.16 -11.43
N ASN A 102 0.94 -31.93 -10.10
CA ASN A 102 1.54 -32.80 -9.08
C ASN A 102 3.06 -33.03 -9.25
N LEU A 103 3.78 -32.05 -9.79
CA LEU A 103 5.23 -32.08 -9.96
C LEU A 103 5.94 -31.36 -8.81
N PRO A 104 7.16 -31.80 -8.42
CA PRO A 104 7.94 -31.15 -7.38
C PRO A 104 8.34 -29.73 -7.81
N TYR A 105 8.30 -28.79 -6.87
CA TYR A 105 8.64 -27.38 -7.13
C TYR A 105 9.52 -26.77 -6.04
N ASP A 106 10.07 -27.59 -5.13
CA ASP A 106 10.79 -27.10 -3.95
C ASP A 106 12.04 -26.29 -4.31
N TYR A 107 12.67 -26.59 -5.45
CA TYR A 107 13.83 -25.87 -5.97
C TYR A 107 13.55 -24.42 -6.40
N LEU A 108 12.29 -24.03 -6.57
CA LEU A 108 11.91 -22.67 -6.93
C LEU A 108 11.85 -21.80 -5.69
N HIS A 109 12.91 -21.09 -5.32
CA HIS A 109 12.90 -20.14 -4.19
C HIS A 109 12.86 -18.67 -4.64
N LEU A 110 12.19 -17.83 -3.85
CA LEU A 110 12.28 -16.38 -3.98
C LEU A 110 13.47 -15.87 -3.19
N PRO A 111 14.28 -14.93 -3.71
CA PRO A 111 15.29 -14.26 -2.92
C PRO A 111 14.61 -13.52 -1.75
N SER A 112 15.29 -13.44 -0.61
CA SER A 112 14.82 -12.67 0.54
C SER A 112 14.78 -11.18 0.16
N ILE A 113 13.58 -10.61 0.07
CA ILE A 113 13.41 -9.21 -0.34
C ILE A 113 13.41 -8.35 0.93
N PRO A 114 14.40 -7.46 1.12
CA PRO A 114 14.36 -6.53 2.24
C PRO A 114 13.12 -5.64 2.14
N LYS A 115 12.31 -5.62 3.20
CA LYS A 115 11.14 -4.75 3.28
C LYS A 115 11.60 -3.31 3.53
N GLU A 116 11.45 -2.43 2.54
CA GLU A 116 11.60 -0.99 2.76
C GLU A 116 10.64 -0.53 3.87
N LYS A 117 11.19 0.01 4.96
CA LYS A 117 10.42 0.65 6.04
C LYS A 117 9.90 2.01 5.55
N LYS A 118 8.80 2.03 4.80
CA LYS A 118 8.11 3.29 4.48
C LYS A 118 7.34 3.79 5.70
N LEU A 119 7.73 4.95 6.20
CA LEU A 119 6.94 5.69 7.19
C LEU A 119 5.52 5.94 6.64
N PRO A 120 4.47 5.81 7.45
CA PRO A 120 3.13 6.14 7.00
C PRO A 120 3.06 7.63 6.66
N VAL A 121 2.58 7.97 5.47
CA VAL A 121 2.26 9.36 5.11
C VAL A 121 1.06 9.78 5.95
N ILE A 122 1.30 10.64 6.93
CA ILE A 122 0.28 11.29 7.75
C ILE A 122 -0.10 12.57 7.00
N LEU A 123 -1.38 12.75 6.68
CA LEU A 123 -1.87 13.98 6.04
C LEU A 123 -1.78 15.16 7.00
N SER A 124 -1.40 16.33 6.51
CA SER A 124 -1.37 17.57 7.27
C SER A 124 -2.79 18.08 7.58
N ARG A 125 -2.90 19.01 8.54
CA ARG A 125 -4.18 19.63 8.93
C ARG A 125 -4.80 20.39 7.76
N GLU A 126 -3.97 21.05 6.95
CA GLU A 126 -4.34 21.83 5.77
C GLU A 126 -4.85 20.91 4.66
N GLU A 127 -4.18 19.77 4.45
CA GLU A 127 -4.65 18.75 3.52
C GLU A 127 -6.03 18.25 3.93
N ILE A 128 -6.26 17.96 5.22
CA ILE A 128 -7.55 17.52 5.77
C ILE A 128 -8.66 18.55 5.57
N TRP A 129 -8.37 19.85 5.73
CA TRP A 129 -9.39 20.89 5.52
C TRP A 129 -9.83 21.00 4.06
N ARG A 130 -8.92 20.86 3.11
CA ARG A 130 -9.25 20.87 1.67
C ARG A 130 -10.13 19.68 1.27
N ILE A 131 -9.98 18.52 1.94
CA ILE A 131 -10.86 17.35 1.77
C ILE A 131 -12.31 17.72 2.05
N LEU A 132 -12.54 18.32 3.22
CA LEU A 132 -13.88 18.52 3.76
C LEU A 132 -14.68 19.55 2.98
N GLN A 133 -14.00 20.42 2.23
CA GLN A 133 -14.64 21.45 1.41
C GLN A 133 -15.01 20.95 0.00
N HIS A 134 -14.48 19.82 -0.48
CA HIS A 134 -14.61 19.42 -1.88
C HIS A 134 -15.90 18.62 -2.20
N ASP A 135 -16.61 18.06 -1.22
CA ASP A 135 -17.86 17.30 -1.47
C ASP A 135 -19.07 17.89 -0.70
N GLY A 136 -19.87 18.69 -1.40
CA GLY A 136 -21.16 19.21 -0.91
C GLY A 136 -22.20 18.11 -0.64
N LEU A 137 -22.13 16.99 -1.38
CA LEU A 137 -23.00 15.82 -1.25
C LEU A 137 -23.00 15.19 0.16
N LEU A 138 -21.89 15.32 0.91
CA LEU A 138 -21.81 14.81 2.28
C LEU A 138 -22.64 15.66 3.26
N PHE A 139 -22.82 16.94 2.97
CA PHE A 139 -23.58 17.88 3.78
C PHE A 139 -25.07 17.91 3.41
N GLU A 140 -25.46 17.39 2.23
CA GLU A 140 -26.87 17.27 1.81
C GLU A 140 -27.66 16.20 2.57
N LYS A 141 -26.96 15.21 3.15
CA LYS A 141 -27.61 14.15 3.92
C LYS A 141 -27.92 14.67 5.33
N ASN A 142 -29.18 14.58 5.75
CA ASN A 142 -29.57 14.86 7.13
C ASN A 142 -29.05 13.75 8.06
N TRP A 143 -27.79 13.89 8.49
CA TRP A 143 -27.18 12.99 9.45
C TRP A 143 -27.81 13.22 10.82
N VAL A 144 -28.38 12.17 11.41
CA VAL A 144 -28.74 12.17 12.84
C VAL A 144 -27.45 12.06 13.65
N VAL A 145 -26.74 13.18 13.79
CA VAL A 145 -25.55 13.27 14.63
C VAL A 145 -25.98 13.85 15.96
N TYR A 146 -26.08 13.00 16.98
CA TYR A 146 -25.99 13.49 18.35
C TYR A 146 -24.53 13.91 18.60
N ALA A 147 -24.18 15.11 18.15
CA ALA A 147 -22.91 15.75 18.45
C ALA A 147 -23.11 16.54 19.74
N LYS A 148 -22.61 16.00 20.86
CA LYS A 148 -22.43 16.81 22.06
C LYS A 148 -21.60 18.04 21.66
N ARG A 149 -22.00 19.25 22.10
CA ARG A 149 -21.28 20.50 21.77
C ARG A 149 -19.77 20.27 21.93
N PRO A 150 -18.94 20.68 20.95
CA PRO A 150 -17.51 20.49 21.03
C PRO A 150 -17.01 21.10 22.32
N LEU A 151 -16.15 20.35 23.02
CA LEU A 151 -15.56 20.74 24.29
C LEU A 151 -14.91 22.11 24.12
N GLY A 152 -15.52 23.18 24.65
CA GLY A 152 -14.95 24.47 25.07
C GLY A 152 -13.94 25.24 24.18
N GLY A 153 -13.61 24.77 22.97
CA GLY A 153 -12.53 25.29 22.12
C GLY A 153 -11.37 24.31 21.89
N PRO A 154 -10.38 24.67 21.03
CA PRO A 154 -9.26 23.80 20.66
C PRO A 154 -8.44 23.29 21.85
N LYS A 155 -8.29 24.10 22.91
CA LYS A 155 -7.51 23.75 24.10
C LYS A 155 -8.12 22.56 24.85
N GLN A 156 -9.44 22.54 25.02
CA GLN A 156 -10.17 21.48 25.71
C GLN A 156 -10.22 20.20 24.87
N VAL A 157 -10.23 20.32 23.54
CA VAL A 157 -10.09 19.16 22.63
C VAL A 157 -8.69 18.54 22.75
N ILE A 158 -7.63 19.36 22.75
CA ILE A 158 -6.25 18.89 22.98
C ILE A 158 -6.13 18.22 24.35
N GLU A 159 -6.69 18.84 25.38
CA GLU A 159 -6.67 18.27 26.74
C GLU A 159 -7.44 16.95 26.82
N TYR A 160 -8.59 16.85 26.17
CA TYR A 160 -9.36 15.61 26.06
C TYR A 160 -8.54 14.53 25.34
N LEU A 161 -8.06 14.80 24.13
CA LEU A 161 -7.28 13.84 23.34
C LEU A 161 -6.00 13.42 24.06
N GLY A 162 -5.29 14.35 24.69
CA GLY A 162 -4.08 14.08 25.49
C GLY A 162 -4.34 13.09 26.64
N ARG A 163 -5.52 13.16 27.27
CA ARG A 163 -5.92 12.15 28.27
C ARG A 163 -6.14 10.77 27.65
N TYR A 164 -6.69 10.67 26.45
CA TYR A 164 -6.94 9.39 25.79
C TYR A 164 -5.70 8.78 25.12
N THR A 165 -4.71 9.60 24.73
CA THR A 165 -3.47 9.12 24.11
C THR A 165 -2.41 8.72 25.15
N HIS A 166 -2.34 9.41 26.30
CA HIS A 166 -1.25 9.24 27.26
C HIS A 166 -1.67 8.67 28.62
N LYS A 167 -2.96 8.64 29.00
CA LYS A 167 -3.35 8.05 30.29
C LYS A 167 -3.71 6.57 30.13
N VAL A 168 -2.99 5.74 30.86
CA VAL A 168 -3.16 4.29 30.94
C VAL A 168 -4.22 3.99 32.00
N ALA A 169 -5.43 3.60 31.60
CA ALA A 169 -6.58 3.20 32.45
C ALA A 169 -7.10 4.23 33.48
N ILE A 170 -6.28 4.62 34.45
CA ILE A 170 -6.55 5.53 35.56
C ILE A 170 -5.36 6.48 35.74
N SER A 171 -5.62 7.75 36.02
CA SER A 171 -4.54 8.71 36.30
C SER A 171 -4.11 8.69 37.76
N ASN A 172 -2.82 8.91 38.04
CA ASN A 172 -2.26 8.95 39.39
C ASN A 172 -3.03 9.83 40.38
N HIS A 173 -3.51 11.02 39.98
CA HIS A 173 -4.27 11.90 40.88
C HIS A 173 -5.59 11.30 41.43
N ARG A 174 -6.11 10.25 40.76
CA ARG A 174 -7.31 9.51 41.17
C ARG A 174 -6.99 8.38 42.15
N ILE A 175 -5.73 7.95 42.25
CA ILE A 175 -5.29 7.04 43.29
C ILE A 175 -5.04 7.89 44.54
N LYS A 176 -5.81 7.64 45.60
CA LYS A 176 -5.80 8.45 46.84
C LYS A 176 -4.97 7.83 47.93
N ASN A 177 -5.01 6.50 48.04
CA ASN A 177 -4.21 5.75 48.99
C ASN A 177 -3.85 4.38 48.40
N VAL A 178 -2.69 3.87 48.79
CA VAL A 178 -2.21 2.52 48.47
C VAL A 178 -1.62 1.95 49.75
N THR A 179 -2.17 0.83 50.21
CA THR A 179 -1.68 0.07 51.34
C THR A 179 -1.20 -1.31 50.86
N GLU A 180 -0.64 -2.11 51.76
CA GLU A 180 -0.21 -3.47 51.45
C GLU A 180 -1.36 -4.38 50.98
N GLN A 181 -2.61 -4.06 51.32
CA GLN A 181 -3.78 -4.87 50.99
C GLN A 181 -4.77 -4.20 50.04
N GLU A 182 -4.82 -2.86 50.02
CA GLU A 182 -5.91 -2.13 49.36
C GLU A 182 -5.45 -0.86 48.62
N VAL A 183 -6.20 -0.50 47.59
CA VAL A 183 -6.07 0.76 46.85
C VAL A 183 -7.38 1.53 46.94
N THR A 184 -7.29 2.79 47.36
CA THR A 184 -8.42 3.73 47.32
C THR A 184 -8.33 4.62 46.09
N ILE A 185 -9.37 4.62 45.26
CA ILE A 185 -9.47 5.46 44.06
C ILE A 185 -10.67 6.40 44.13
N SER A 186 -10.54 7.61 43.57
CA SER A 186 -11.66 8.51 43.34
C SER A 186 -12.33 8.23 42.00
N TYR A 187 -13.65 8.27 41.95
CA TYR A 187 -14.42 8.10 40.72
C TYR A 187 -15.65 9.01 40.67
N LYS A 188 -16.10 9.32 39.45
CA LYS A 188 -17.36 10.04 39.23
C LYS A 188 -18.49 9.03 39.07
N ASP A 189 -19.50 9.15 39.91
CA ASP A 189 -20.70 8.34 39.85
C ASP A 189 -21.74 9.03 38.97
N TYR A 190 -21.82 8.64 37.70
CA TYR A 190 -22.76 9.24 36.75
C TYR A 190 -24.22 8.96 37.10
N LYS A 191 -24.52 7.89 37.86
CA LYS A 191 -25.88 7.58 38.31
C LYS A 191 -26.32 8.49 39.46
N ASP A 192 -25.37 8.94 40.28
CA ASP A 192 -25.58 9.91 41.35
C ASP A 192 -25.07 11.30 40.95
N GLN A 193 -25.69 11.87 39.93
CA GLN A 193 -25.47 13.26 39.50
C GLN A 193 -24.00 13.63 39.21
N SER A 194 -23.19 12.65 38.78
CA SER A 194 -21.75 12.84 38.51
C SER A 194 -20.93 13.28 39.73
N LYS A 195 -21.40 13.00 40.95
CA LYS A 195 -20.65 13.27 42.19
C LYS A 195 -19.35 12.47 42.22
N THR A 196 -18.32 13.04 42.84
CA THR A 196 -17.05 12.36 43.04
C THR A 196 -17.08 11.58 44.34
N LYS A 197 -16.88 10.27 44.28
CA LYS A 197 -16.85 9.34 45.41
C LYS A 197 -15.50 8.63 45.49
N GLN A 198 -15.22 7.98 46.61
CA GLN A 198 -14.06 7.11 46.77
C GLN A 198 -14.50 5.64 46.76
N LEU A 199 -13.65 4.79 46.23
CA LEU A 199 -13.83 3.34 46.18
C LEU A 199 -12.53 2.70 46.64
N THR A 200 -12.58 1.93 47.71
CA THR A 200 -11.47 1.10 48.16
C THR A 200 -11.64 -0.31 47.61
N LEU A 201 -10.58 -0.85 47.00
CA LEU A 201 -10.54 -2.18 46.41
C LEU A 201 -9.34 -2.93 46.98
N LYS A 202 -9.46 -4.25 47.13
CA LYS A 202 -8.29 -5.10 47.34
C LYS A 202 -7.30 -4.96 46.18
N ASN A 203 -6.01 -5.10 46.47
CA ASN A 203 -4.92 -4.99 45.48
C ASN A 203 -5.11 -5.93 44.27
N GLU A 204 -5.60 -7.15 44.51
CA GLU A 204 -5.90 -8.13 43.46
C GLU A 204 -7.00 -7.65 42.51
N GLU A 205 -8.10 -7.12 43.05
CA GLU A 205 -9.22 -6.65 42.24
C GLU A 205 -8.87 -5.37 41.49
N PHE A 206 -8.09 -4.47 42.09
CA PHE A 206 -7.54 -3.31 41.41
C PHE A 206 -6.65 -3.73 40.23
N THR A 207 -5.72 -4.66 40.45
CA THR A 207 -4.82 -5.19 39.42
C THR A 207 -5.57 -5.88 38.29
N ARG A 208 -6.58 -6.71 38.62
CA ARG A 208 -7.44 -7.36 37.62
C ARG A 208 -8.15 -6.34 36.75
N ARG A 209 -8.77 -5.31 37.34
CA ARG A 209 -9.46 -4.23 36.60
C ARG A 209 -8.50 -3.41 35.77
N PHE A 210 -7.33 -3.07 36.32
CA PHE A 210 -6.30 -2.33 35.60
C PHE A 210 -5.83 -3.10 34.36
N SER A 211 -5.62 -4.42 34.51
CA SER A 211 -5.16 -5.30 33.44
C SER A 211 -6.13 -5.39 32.26
N LEU A 212 -7.45 -5.18 32.47
CA LEU A 212 -8.44 -5.12 31.39
C LEU A 212 -8.21 -3.96 30.41
N HIS A 213 -7.44 -2.95 30.80
CA HIS A 213 -7.06 -1.83 29.92
C HIS A 213 -5.78 -2.09 29.14
N ILE A 214 -5.07 -3.17 29.43
CA ILE A 214 -3.89 -3.60 28.66
C ILE A 214 -4.40 -4.32 27.42
N LEU A 215 -4.20 -3.71 26.26
CA LEU A 215 -4.67 -4.28 25.01
C LEU A 215 -3.85 -5.51 24.62
N PRO A 216 -4.48 -6.58 24.10
CA PRO A 216 -3.76 -7.73 23.58
C PRO A 216 -2.78 -7.34 22.47
N LYS A 217 -1.76 -8.18 22.26
CA LYS A 217 -0.76 -7.98 21.21
C LYS A 217 -1.44 -7.69 19.86
N ARG A 218 -1.00 -6.62 19.19
CA ARG A 218 -1.51 -6.11 17.89
C ARG A 218 -2.83 -5.30 17.95
N PHE A 219 -3.44 -5.12 19.11
CA PHE A 219 -4.53 -4.15 19.28
C PHE A 219 -3.97 -2.77 19.64
N VAL A 220 -4.59 -1.72 19.09
CA VAL A 220 -4.20 -0.31 19.33
C VAL A 220 -5.33 0.46 20.00
N GLN A 221 -4.96 1.39 20.87
CA GLN A 221 -5.89 2.20 21.65
C GLN A 221 -6.73 3.14 20.77
N ILE A 222 -6.14 3.66 19.69
CA ILE A 222 -6.83 4.52 18.71
C ILE A 222 -7.02 3.74 17.42
N ARG A 223 -8.27 3.41 17.11
CA ARG A 223 -8.66 2.73 15.87
C ARG A 223 -9.10 3.75 14.83
N HIS A 224 -8.53 3.67 13.64
CA HIS A 224 -8.91 4.52 12.52
C HIS A 224 -9.86 3.76 11.60
N TYR A 225 -10.99 4.38 11.25
CA TYR A 225 -12.03 3.80 10.39
C TYR A 225 -12.32 4.65 9.16
N GLY A 226 -13.12 4.09 8.25
CA GLY A 226 -13.57 4.78 7.03
C GLY A 226 -12.39 5.21 6.16
N ILE A 227 -12.42 6.46 5.71
CA ILE A 227 -11.36 7.07 4.89
C ILE A 227 -9.99 7.08 5.58
N LEU A 228 -9.95 7.12 6.91
CA LEU A 228 -8.72 7.11 7.72
C LEU A 228 -8.24 5.70 8.07
N SER A 229 -8.93 4.63 7.62
CA SER A 229 -8.45 3.25 7.83
C SER A 229 -7.07 3.04 7.22
N SER A 230 -6.23 2.23 7.86
CA SER A 230 -4.85 1.98 7.42
C SER A 230 -4.77 1.43 5.99
N SER A 231 -5.75 0.64 5.56
CA SER A 231 -5.86 0.10 4.20
C SER A 231 -6.24 1.15 3.15
N ARG A 232 -6.98 2.20 3.53
CA ARG A 232 -7.37 3.30 2.63
C ARG A 232 -6.41 4.48 2.67
N LYS A 233 -5.73 4.73 3.79
CA LYS A 233 -4.69 5.77 3.95
C LYS A 233 -3.53 5.62 2.96
N ARG A 234 -3.20 4.40 2.53
CA ARG A 234 -2.22 4.16 1.47
C ARG A 234 -2.88 4.32 0.08
N GLY A 235 -2.72 5.48 -0.52
CA GLY A 235 -3.01 5.77 -1.92
C GLY A 235 -4.48 6.05 -2.25
N LYS A 236 -5.44 5.34 -1.64
CA LYS A 236 -6.87 5.52 -1.94
C LYS A 236 -7.42 6.82 -1.35
N LEU A 237 -7.00 7.17 -0.14
CA LEU A 237 -7.34 8.44 0.48
C LEU A 237 -6.83 9.59 -0.40
N GLN A 238 -5.56 9.59 -0.76
CA GLN A 238 -5.00 10.68 -1.59
C GLN A 238 -5.67 10.76 -2.97
N LYS A 239 -5.98 9.62 -3.61
CA LYS A 239 -6.71 9.59 -4.89
C LYS A 239 -8.15 10.10 -4.77
N PHE A 240 -8.83 9.82 -3.65
CA PHE A 240 -10.18 10.33 -3.39
C PHE A 240 -10.17 11.86 -3.20
N LEU A 241 -9.14 12.38 -2.53
CA LEU A 241 -9.08 13.79 -2.13
C LEU A 241 -8.55 14.73 -3.19
N PHE A 242 -7.49 14.33 -3.88
CA PHE A 242 -6.82 15.17 -4.86
C PHE A 242 -7.24 14.81 -6.30
N LYS A 243 -8.19 13.88 -6.45
CA LYS A 243 -8.54 13.19 -7.70
C LYS A 243 -7.34 12.56 -8.43
N THR A 244 -6.16 12.56 -7.81
CA THR A 244 -4.89 12.11 -8.35
C THR A 244 -4.04 11.49 -7.24
N THR A 245 -2.99 10.76 -7.61
CA THR A 245 -2.10 10.15 -6.61
C THR A 245 -1.01 11.15 -6.19
N VAL A 246 -0.46 11.01 -4.97
CA VAL A 246 0.69 11.84 -4.52
C VAL A 246 1.84 11.80 -5.52
N PHE A 247 2.13 10.63 -6.09
CA PHE A 247 3.16 10.49 -7.11
C PHE A 247 2.84 11.25 -8.41
N ALA A 248 1.57 11.27 -8.82
CA ALA A 248 1.14 12.03 -9.97
C ALA A 248 1.17 13.55 -9.71
N TYR A 249 0.81 13.98 -8.50
CA TYR A 249 0.90 15.38 -8.08
C TYR A 249 2.35 15.87 -7.99
N ILE A 250 3.26 15.09 -7.37
CA ILE A 250 4.69 15.40 -7.36
C ILE A 250 5.25 15.44 -8.78
N ARG A 251 4.83 14.50 -9.65
CA ARG A 251 5.24 14.52 -11.05
C ARG A 251 4.77 15.79 -11.75
N MET A 252 3.52 16.22 -11.55
CA MET A 252 2.98 17.47 -12.08
C MET A 252 3.84 18.67 -11.65
N LEU A 253 4.09 18.82 -10.36
CA LEU A 253 4.94 19.91 -9.83
C LEU A 253 6.36 19.88 -10.39
N LYS A 254 6.96 18.69 -10.51
CA LYS A 254 8.28 18.54 -11.16
C LYS A 254 8.27 19.00 -12.61
N MET A 255 7.21 18.71 -13.37
CA MET A 255 7.11 19.12 -14.76
C MET A 255 6.80 20.61 -14.92
N GLU A 256 6.02 21.20 -14.02
CA GLU A 256 5.82 22.66 -13.98
C GLU A 256 7.11 23.40 -13.69
N HIS A 257 7.90 22.91 -12.73
CA HIS A 257 9.21 23.47 -12.44
C HIS A 257 10.18 23.28 -13.61
N ALA A 258 10.14 22.13 -14.29
CA ALA A 258 10.91 21.90 -15.52
C ALA A 258 10.61 22.95 -16.60
N ILE A 259 9.33 23.30 -16.80
CA ILE A 259 8.93 24.34 -17.76
C ILE A 259 9.52 25.70 -17.36
N GLN A 260 9.56 26.03 -16.07
CA GLN A 260 10.16 27.28 -15.61
C GLN A 260 11.66 27.33 -15.91
N LEU A 261 12.40 26.26 -15.61
CA LEU A 261 13.84 26.18 -15.86
C LEU A 261 14.18 26.24 -17.36
N LEU A 262 13.39 25.56 -18.21
CA LEU A 262 13.54 25.63 -19.67
C LEU A 262 13.32 27.05 -20.20
N ARG A 263 12.31 27.76 -19.67
CA ARG A 263 12.04 29.16 -20.01
C ARG A 263 13.14 30.13 -19.56
N GLN A 264 13.93 29.74 -18.56
CA GLN A 264 15.14 30.46 -18.13
C GLN A 264 16.37 30.11 -18.97
N ASN A 265 16.17 29.52 -20.15
CA ASN A 265 17.22 29.15 -21.10
C ASN A 265 18.16 28.04 -20.60
N MET A 266 17.72 27.24 -19.62
CA MET A 266 18.51 26.09 -19.15
C MET A 266 18.41 24.93 -20.16
N PRO A 267 19.54 24.30 -20.56
CA PRO A 267 19.53 23.13 -21.43
C PRO A 267 18.72 21.98 -20.82
N ALA A 268 17.92 21.29 -21.63
CA ALA A 268 17.04 20.22 -21.19
C ALA A 268 17.75 19.06 -20.47
N ALA A 269 19.03 18.81 -20.78
CA ALA A 269 19.85 17.84 -20.07
C ALA A 269 20.12 18.26 -18.62
N ASN A 270 20.41 19.55 -18.38
CA ASN A 270 20.69 20.07 -17.04
C ASN A 270 19.41 20.09 -16.20
N VAL A 271 18.28 20.48 -16.80
CA VAL A 271 16.95 20.39 -16.17
C VAL A 271 16.62 18.95 -15.76
N ALA A 272 16.98 17.96 -16.57
CA ALA A 272 16.76 16.55 -16.22
C ALA A 272 17.52 16.15 -14.96
N TYR A 273 18.80 16.51 -14.87
CA TYR A 273 19.64 16.19 -13.71
C TYR A 273 19.18 16.91 -12.45
N GLU A 274 18.80 18.19 -12.55
CA GLU A 274 18.28 18.98 -11.43
C GLU A 274 16.98 18.38 -10.86
N LEU A 275 16.12 17.83 -11.73
CA LEU A 275 14.89 17.16 -11.33
C LEU A 275 15.10 15.72 -10.82
N GLY A 276 16.35 15.25 -10.81
CA GLY A 276 16.77 13.95 -10.30
C GLY A 276 16.57 12.79 -11.27
N TYR A 277 16.58 13.05 -12.58
CA TYR A 277 16.64 11.97 -13.58
C TYR A 277 18.09 11.57 -13.83
N GLU A 278 18.36 10.26 -13.77
CA GLU A 278 19.68 9.70 -14.07
C GLU A 278 20.05 9.82 -15.56
N TYR A 279 19.04 9.78 -16.44
CA TYR A 279 19.22 9.90 -17.89
C TYR A 279 18.27 10.96 -18.47
N PRO A 280 18.78 11.95 -19.23
CA PRO A 280 17.96 13.01 -19.85
C PRO A 280 16.84 12.51 -20.75
N GLN A 281 17.02 11.37 -21.42
CA GLN A 281 16.03 10.75 -22.31
C GLN A 281 14.74 10.36 -21.58
N HIS A 282 14.86 9.92 -20.32
CA HIS A 282 13.71 9.58 -19.47
C HIS A 282 12.93 10.83 -19.07
N PHE A 283 13.64 11.93 -18.78
CA PHE A 283 13.01 13.23 -18.57
C PHE A 283 12.26 13.68 -19.82
N SER A 284 12.89 13.66 -21.01
CA SER A 284 12.23 14.10 -22.24
C SER A 284 10.95 13.31 -22.55
N THR A 285 10.94 12.00 -22.28
CA THR A 285 9.77 11.13 -22.46
C THR A 285 8.66 11.48 -21.46
N ALA A 286 9.02 11.68 -20.18
CA ALA A 286 8.07 12.03 -19.13
C ALA A 286 7.50 13.44 -19.32
N PHE A 287 8.33 14.39 -19.75
CA PHE A 287 7.96 15.76 -20.05
C PHE A 287 7.02 15.83 -21.25
N LYS A 288 7.32 15.12 -22.35
CA LYS A 288 6.42 15.04 -23.51
C LYS A 288 5.05 14.46 -23.14
N SER A 289 5.02 13.43 -22.29
CA SER A 289 3.76 12.86 -21.80
C SER A 289 2.94 13.83 -20.95
N TYR A 290 3.57 14.84 -20.35
CA TYR A 290 2.91 15.84 -19.51
C TYR A 290 2.51 17.10 -20.29
N ALA A 291 3.47 17.71 -21.00
CA ALA A 291 3.33 18.99 -21.67
C ALA A 291 2.85 18.87 -23.13
N GLY A 292 2.76 17.65 -23.68
CA GLY A 292 2.38 17.40 -25.07
C GLY A 292 3.47 17.69 -26.11
N ALA A 293 4.57 18.33 -25.73
CA ALA A 293 5.68 18.71 -26.60
C ALA A 293 7.04 18.42 -25.95
N TYR A 294 8.11 18.44 -26.76
CA TYR A 294 9.47 18.18 -26.27
C TYR A 294 10.03 19.38 -25.48
N PRO A 295 10.94 19.16 -24.51
CA PRO A 295 11.55 20.23 -23.72
C PRO A 295 12.17 21.35 -24.55
N SER A 296 12.76 21.03 -25.71
CA SER A 296 13.36 21.98 -26.65
C SER A 296 12.40 23.09 -27.09
N ASN A 297 11.11 22.80 -27.15
CA ASN A 297 10.10 23.74 -27.63
C ASN A 297 9.75 24.83 -26.59
N PHE A 298 10.26 24.70 -25.36
CA PHE A 298 9.99 25.62 -24.25
C PHE A 298 11.22 26.47 -23.91
N ILE A 299 12.32 26.30 -24.64
CA ILE A 299 13.52 27.13 -24.55
C ILE A 299 13.31 28.34 -25.47
N PRO A 300 13.35 29.59 -24.97
CA PRO A 300 13.22 30.77 -25.81
C PRO A 300 14.37 30.81 -26.83
N THR A 301 14.04 31.03 -28.11
CA THR A 301 15.02 31.33 -29.17
C THR A 301 15.70 32.67 -28.95
#